data_AF-A0A933KQS0-F1
#
_entry.id   AF-A0A933KQS0-F1
#
_cell.length_a   1.000
_cell.length_b   1.000
_cell.length_c   1.000
_cell.angle_alpha   90.00
_cell.angle_beta   90.00
_cell.angle_gamma   90.00
#
_symmetry.space_group_name_H-M   'P 1'
#
loop_
_entity.id
_entity.type
_entity.pdbx_description
1 polymer ?
#
loop_
_entity_poly.entity_id
_entity_poly.type
_entity_poly.pdbx_seq_one_letter_code
_entity_poly.pdbx_strand_id
1 'polypeptide(L)' 'TTNLPFARWSEVFLDATAAAAVIDRVVHHATILKTEGESYRLKDARTRRKSAG' A
#
# COMPACT_ATOMS: atom_id res chain seq x y z
N THR A 1 4.89 2.65 4.06
CA THR A 1 3.53 2.46 3.51
C THR A 1 3.56 1.26 2.59
N THR A 2 2.44 0.59 2.34
CA THR A 2 2.37 -0.58 1.43
C THR A 2 1.09 -0.53 0.62
N ASN A 3 1.11 -1.06 -0.60
CA ASN A 3 -0.07 -1.33 -1.43
C ASN A 3 -0.50 -2.80 -1.38
N LEU A 4 0.21 -3.65 -0.64
CA LEU A 4 -0.11 -5.07 -0.45
C LEU A 4 -0.77 -5.32 0.91
N PRO A 5 -1.85 -6.11 0.98
CA PRO A 5 -2.38 -6.57 2.25
C PRO A 5 -1.38 -7.52 2.92
N PHE A 6 -1.39 -7.59 4.25
CA PHE A 6 -0.45 -8.43 5.04
C PHE A 6 -0.42 -9.90 4.59
N ALA A 7 -1.56 -10.46 4.18
CA ALA A 7 -1.63 -11.84 3.68
C ALA A 7 -0.76 -12.11 2.45
N ARG A 8 -0.41 -11.07 1.67
CA ARG A 8 0.44 -11.17 0.48
C ARG A 8 1.90 -10.83 0.75
N TRP A 9 2.27 -10.55 2.01
CA TRP A 9 3.64 -10.17 2.33
C TRP A 9 4.64 -11.32 2.15
N SER A 10 4.20 -12.58 2.15
CA SER A 10 5.04 -13.73 1.78
C SER A 10 5.46 -13.75 0.30
N GLU A 11 4.93 -12.87 -0.54
CA GLU A 11 5.41 -12.69 -1.91
C GLU A 11 6.65 -11.79 -1.98
N VAL A 12 6.91 -11.03 -0.92
CA VAL A 12 8.02 -10.07 -0.82
C VAL A 12 9.06 -10.56 0.17
N PHE A 13 8.62 -11.13 1.30
CA PHE A 13 9.49 -11.77 2.29
C PHE A 13 9.63 -13.27 1.98
N LEU A 14 10.74 -13.86 2.43
CA LEU A 14 11.17 -15.22 2.04
C LEU A 14 10.04 -16.25 2.07
N ASP A 15 9.30 -16.30 3.17
CA ASP A 15 8.21 -17.25 3.39
C ASP A 15 7.16 -16.65 4.35
N ALA A 16 6.13 -17.43 4.65
CA ALA A 16 5.06 -17.03 5.57
C ALA A 16 5.57 -16.76 6.99
N THR A 17 6.58 -17.50 7.46
CA THR A 17 7.14 -17.35 8.81
C THR A 17 7.93 -16.04 8.92
N ALA A 18 8.78 -15.75 7.95
CA ALA A 18 9.52 -14.50 7.86
C ALA A 18 8.56 -13.30 7.70
N ALA A 19 7.54 -13.41 6.84
CA ALA A 19 6.52 -12.37 6.69
C ALA A 19 5.80 -12.09 8.02
N ALA A 20 5.37 -13.13 8.74
CA ALA A 20 4.70 -12.99 10.03
C ALA A 20 5.60 -12.29 11.08
N ALA A 21 6.88 -12.67 11.17
CA ALA A 21 7.83 -12.06 12.09
C ALA A 21 8.06 -10.56 11.80
N VAL A 22 8.07 -10.17 10.52
CA VAL A 22 8.18 -8.75 10.13
C VAL A 22 6.89 -8.00 10.46
N ILE A 23 5.72 -8.58 10.13
CA ILE A 23 4.42 -7.97 10.44
C ILE A 23 4.32 -7.69 11.94
N ASP A 24 4.62 -8.68 12.77
CA ASP A 24 4.57 -8.58 14.24
C ASP A 24 5.38 -7.39 14.77
N ARG A 25 6.66 -7.30 14.38
CA ARG A 25 7.56 -6.20 14.82
C ARG A 25 7.08 -4.83 14.36
N VAL A 26 6.59 -4.73 13.12
CA VAL A 26 6.14 -3.45 12.56
C VAL A 26 4.86 -3.00 13.24
N VAL A 27 3.89 -3.90 13.42
CA VAL A 27 2.57 -3.53 14.00
C VAL A 27 2.66 -3.25 15.50
N HIS A 28 3.65 -3.81 16.20
CA HIS A 28 3.83 -3.58 17.64
C HIS A 28 4.04 -2.11 18.01
N HIS A 29 4.67 -1.33 17.14
CA HIS A 29 4.95 0.11 17.36
C HIS A 29 4.38 1.02 16.29
N ALA A 30 3.36 0.57 15.54
CA ALA A 30 2.75 1.37 14.48
C ALA A 30 1.22 1.45 14.62
N THR A 31 0.66 2.53 14.12
CA THR A 31 -0.79 2.65 13.89
C THR A 31 -1.10 2.32 12.43
N ILE A 32 -2.05 1.41 12.20
CA ILE A 32 -2.43 1.00 10.85
C ILE A 32 -3.47 1.98 10.31
N LEU A 33 -3.11 2.66 9.21
CA LEU A 33 -4.02 3.52 8.46
C LEU A 33 -4.34 2.87 7.12
N LYS A 34 -5.62 2.52 6.91
CA LYS A 34 -6.11 2.00 5.63
C LYS A 34 -6.48 3.16 4.73
N THR A 35 -5.82 3.27 3.58
CA THR A 35 -6.12 4.29 2.57
C THR A 35 -6.98 3.71 1.47
N GLU A 36 -8.09 4.37 1.16
CA GLU A 36 -9.02 4.00 0.08
C GLU A 36 -9.29 5.21 -0.81
N GLY A 37 -9.78 4.96 -2.03
CA GLY A 37 -10.15 5.99 -2.98
C GLY A 37 -9.31 6.00 -4.26
N GLU A 38 -9.66 6.91 -5.17
CA GLU A 38 -8.99 7.04 -6.47
C GLU A 38 -7.58 7.63 -6.34
N SER A 39 -6.71 7.25 -7.29
CA SER A 39 -5.36 7.84 -7.39
C SER A 39 -5.45 9.34 -7.66
N TYR A 40 -4.90 10.14 -6.74
CA TYR A 40 -4.74 11.58 -6.94
C TYR A 40 -4.00 11.91 -8.24
N ARG A 41 -2.97 11.12 -8.60
CA ARG A 41 -2.23 11.33 -9.86
C ARG A 41 -3.10 11.12 -11.09
N LEU A 42 -4.02 10.16 -11.05
CA LEU A 42 -4.95 9.89 -12.15
C LEU A 42 -5.97 11.01 -12.28
N LYS A 43 -6.49 11.51 -11.15
CA LYS A 43 -7.37 12.67 -11.11
C LYS A 43 -6.70 13.89 -11.76
N ASP A 44 -5.47 14.20 -11.38
CA ASP A 44 -4.72 15.33 -11.92
C ASP A 44 -4.39 15.17 -13.42
N ALA A 45 -4.05 13.94 -13.85
CA ALA A 45 -3.84 13.64 -15.27
C ALA A 45 -5.13 13.86 -16.08
N ARG A 46 -6.29 13.48 -15.53
CA ARG A 46 -7.60 13.73 -16.15
C ARG A 46 -7.92 15.22 -16.23
N THR A 47 -7.62 16.00 -15.20
CA THR A 47 -7.80 17.47 -15.19
C THR A 47 -6.92 18.15 -16.24
N ARG A 48 -5.64 17.75 -16.34
CA ARG A 48 -4.72 18.28 -17.36
C ARG A 48 -5.18 17.96 -18.79
N ARG A 49 -5.64 16.73 -19.03
CA ARG A 49 -6.19 16.34 -20.34
C ARG A 49 -7.43 17.16 -20.74
N LYS A 50 -8.28 17.52 -19.77
CA LYS A 50 -9.49 18.33 -20.03
C LYS A 50 -9.22 19.80 -20.30
N SER A 51 -8.09 20.34 -19.86
CA SER A 51 -7.71 21.75 -20.05
C SER A 51 -6.83 21.98 -21.29
N ALA A 52 -6.33 20.91 -21.91
CA ALA A 52 -5.51 20.93 -23.10
C ALA A 52 -6.31 20.76 -24.41
N GLY A 53 -7.64 20.72 -24.35
CA GLY A 53 -8.56 20.70 -25.49
C GLY A 53 -9.59 21.80 -25.34
#